data_AF-A0A3L8BBK7-F1
#
_entry.id   AF-A0A3L8BBK7-F1
#
_cell.length_a   1.000
_cell.length_b   1.000
_cell.length_c   1.000
_cell.angle_alpha   90.00
_cell.angle_beta   90.00
_cell.angle_gamma   90.00
#
_symmetry.space_group_name_H-M   'P 1'
#
loop_
_entity.id
_entity.type
_entity.pdbx_description
1 polymer ?
#
loop_
_entity_poly.entity_id
_entity_poly.type
_entity_poly.pdbx_seq_one_letter_code
_entity_poly.pdbx_strand_id
1 'polypeptide(L)'
;MRTVILFFTLIFSGCDILLDEAFDCIDNDKPEFDIKSLPIAYLNEVYSQEIKVSIVRESNDSWYQYDFDISGVLPVGLELRTDQFSRVAELYGVPVELGEYSFNLRVMVTEPEGYEETDENYDDGDDLCHNEADRNYVINVVVPD
;
A
#
# COMPACT_ATOMS: atom_id res chain seq x y z
N MET A 1 -38.57 -38.85 -19.95
CA MET A 1 -38.04 -37.96 -18.89
C MET A 1 -36.79 -38.63 -18.29
N ARG A 2 -35.62 -38.43 -18.89
CA ARG A 2 -34.35 -38.98 -18.35
C ARG A 2 -33.08 -38.28 -18.84
N THR A 3 -33.19 -37.28 -19.73
CA THR A 3 -32.06 -36.61 -20.36
C THR A 3 -31.87 -35.14 -19.98
N VAL A 4 -32.65 -34.60 -19.03
CA VAL A 4 -32.59 -33.17 -18.62
C VAL A 4 -31.72 -32.95 -17.37
N ILE A 5 -31.21 -34.02 -16.74
CA ILE A 5 -30.44 -33.92 -15.48
C ILE A 5 -28.94 -33.69 -15.73
N LEU A 6 -28.43 -33.84 -16.96
CA LEU A 6 -26.99 -33.77 -17.24
C LEU A 6 -26.44 -32.37 -17.52
N PHE A 7 -27.30 -31.35 -17.67
CA PHE A 7 -26.86 -29.98 -18.01
C PHE A 7 -26.74 -29.07 -16.78
N PHE A 8 -27.34 -29.44 -15.64
CA PHE A 8 -27.31 -28.64 -14.41
C PHE A 8 -26.09 -28.93 -13.53
N THR A 9 -25.42 -30.07 -13.74
CA THR A 9 -24.21 -30.46 -12.99
C THR A 9 -22.93 -29.84 -13.54
N LEU A 10 -22.97 -29.25 -14.76
CA LEU A 10 -21.79 -28.65 -15.39
C LEU A 10 -21.52 -27.20 -14.94
N ILE A 11 -22.43 -26.60 -14.16
CA ILE A 11 -22.35 -25.20 -13.69
C ILE A 11 -21.74 -25.11 -12.27
N PHE A 12 -21.60 -26.24 -11.56
CA PHE A 12 -21.13 -26.26 -10.17
C PHE A 12 -19.62 -26.45 -9.99
N SER A 13 -18.87 -26.76 -11.04
CA SER A 13 -17.42 -27.01 -10.96
C SER A 13 -16.55 -25.77 -11.26
N GLY A 14 -17.15 -24.58 -11.32
CA GLY A 14 -16.45 -23.32 -11.57
C GLY A 14 -16.74 -22.24 -10.54
N CYS A 15 -17.34 -22.59 -9.40
CA CYS A 15 -17.66 -21.63 -8.34
C CYS A 15 -16.53 -21.46 -7.33
N ASP A 16 -15.63 -22.43 -7.18
CA ASP A 16 -14.64 -22.41 -6.10
C ASP A 16 -13.66 -21.21 -6.26
N ILE A 17 -13.13 -21.00 -7.48
CA ILE A 17 -12.22 -19.88 -7.78
C ILE A 17 -12.85 -18.49 -7.53
N LEU A 18 -14.15 -18.32 -7.80
CA LEU A 18 -14.83 -17.02 -7.61
C LEU A 18 -15.31 -16.80 -6.18
N LEU A 19 -15.34 -17.87 -5.37
CA LEU A 19 -15.76 -17.78 -3.98
C LEU A 19 -14.58 -17.40 -3.10
N ASP A 20 -13.40 -17.95 -3.34
CA ASP A 20 -12.21 -17.69 -2.53
C ASP A 20 -11.84 -16.18 -2.55
N GLU A 21 -11.66 -15.58 -3.74
CA GLU A 21 -11.45 -14.11 -3.88
C GLU A 21 -12.58 -13.27 -3.26
N ALA A 22 -13.81 -13.78 -3.27
CA ALA A 22 -14.96 -13.07 -2.70
C ALA A 22 -15.06 -13.20 -1.18
N PHE A 23 -14.45 -14.24 -0.58
CA PHE A 23 -14.40 -14.47 0.85
C PHE A 23 -13.26 -13.67 1.50
N ASP A 24 -12.09 -13.56 0.87
CA ASP A 24 -10.96 -12.72 1.37
C ASP A 24 -11.30 -11.22 1.36
N CYS A 25 -12.22 -10.80 0.48
CA CYS A 25 -12.71 -9.43 0.42
C CYS A 25 -13.91 -9.10 1.32
N ILE A 26 -14.36 -10.00 2.19
CA ILE A 26 -15.45 -9.71 3.14
C ILE A 26 -15.02 -8.65 4.17
N ASP A 27 -13.77 -8.74 4.59
CA ASP A 27 -13.08 -7.91 5.57
C ASP A 27 -12.75 -6.53 4.99
N ASN A 28 -12.42 -6.53 3.70
CA ASN A 28 -11.90 -5.39 2.95
C ASN A 28 -10.65 -4.80 3.63
N ASP A 29 -9.75 -5.69 4.05
CA ASP A 29 -8.49 -5.35 4.66
C ASP A 29 -7.52 -4.89 3.58
N LYS A 30 -6.85 -3.76 3.85
CA LYS A 30 -6.01 -3.06 2.88
C LYS A 30 -5.09 -2.05 3.56
N PRO A 31 -3.94 -1.70 2.96
CA PRO A 31 -3.09 -0.64 3.48
C PRO A 31 -3.79 0.73 3.43
N GLU A 32 -3.58 1.53 4.47
CA GLU A 32 -4.03 2.92 4.56
C GLU A 32 -2.92 3.81 5.14
N PHE A 33 -2.70 4.96 4.50
CA PHE A 33 -1.80 6.01 5.01
C PHE A 33 -2.42 6.74 6.21
N ASP A 34 -1.71 6.76 7.34
CA ASP A 34 -2.18 7.35 8.60
C ASP A 34 -2.35 8.88 8.51
N ILE A 35 -1.58 9.56 7.65
CA ILE A 35 -1.65 11.01 7.46
C ILE A 35 -2.15 11.39 6.07
N LYS A 36 -2.98 12.43 6.02
CA LYS A 36 -3.63 12.90 4.79
C LYS A 36 -2.95 14.10 4.12
N SER A 37 -2.08 14.79 4.85
CA SER A 37 -1.39 16.00 4.40
C SER A 37 -0.04 16.14 5.09
N LEU A 38 0.92 16.75 4.41
CA LEU A 38 2.24 17.05 4.95
C LEU A 38 2.28 18.43 5.61
N PRO A 39 3.03 18.60 6.70
CA PRO A 39 3.35 19.92 7.22
C PRO A 39 4.13 20.76 6.20
N ILE A 40 4.05 22.09 6.37
CA ILE A 40 4.86 23.05 5.62
C ILE A 40 6.35 22.81 5.92
N ALA A 41 7.19 22.92 4.90
CA ALA A 41 8.63 22.94 5.04
C ALA A 41 9.16 24.38 4.93
N TYR A 42 10.20 24.70 5.70
CA TYR A 42 10.84 26.01 5.65
C TYR A 42 12.16 25.94 4.90
N LEU A 43 12.42 26.95 4.07
CA LEU A 43 13.62 27.06 3.26
C LEU A 43 14.87 27.04 4.14
N ASN A 44 15.82 26.17 3.81
CA ASN A 44 17.08 25.96 4.53
C ASN A 44 16.94 25.46 5.99
N GLU A 45 15.78 24.92 6.37
CA GLU A 45 15.58 24.27 7.67
C GLU A 45 15.44 22.76 7.52
N VAL A 46 15.77 22.02 8.59
CA VAL A 46 15.61 20.56 8.58
C VAL A 46 14.12 20.23 8.56
N TYR A 47 13.74 19.42 7.58
CA TYR A 47 12.43 18.79 7.49
C TYR A 47 12.56 17.29 7.82
N SER A 48 11.64 16.78 8.62
CA SER A 48 11.51 15.35 8.96
C SER A 48 10.03 15.08 9.21
N GLN A 49 9.45 14.20 8.39
CA GLN A 49 8.07 13.75 8.53
C GLN A 49 7.98 12.26 8.26
N GLU A 50 7.55 11.51 9.27
CA GLU A 50 7.20 10.11 9.13
C GLU A 50 5.82 9.96 8.50
N ILE A 51 5.72 9.10 7.50
CA ILE A 51 4.50 8.70 6.81
C ILE A 51 4.33 7.22 7.11
N LYS A 52 3.40 6.92 8.01
CA LYS A 52 3.09 5.55 8.42
C LYS A 52 1.93 4.99 7.62
N VAL A 53 2.04 3.71 7.26
CA VAL A 53 0.96 2.90 6.70
C VAL A 53 0.55 1.86 7.74
N SER A 54 -0.74 1.52 7.76
CA SER A 54 -1.26 0.39 8.53
C SER A 54 -2.25 -0.38 7.66
N ILE A 55 -2.32 -1.70 7.80
CA ILE A 55 -3.42 -2.48 7.23
C ILE A 55 -4.65 -2.31 8.11
N VAL A 56 -5.77 -1.94 7.50
CA VAL A 56 -7.03 -1.76 8.22
C VAL A 56 -7.50 -3.11 8.76
N ARG A 57 -7.89 -3.16 10.05
CA ARG A 57 -8.41 -4.33 10.79
C ARG A 57 -7.43 -5.50 10.98
N GLU A 58 -6.19 -5.39 10.51
CA GLU A 58 -5.18 -6.41 10.74
C GLU A 58 -4.38 -6.14 12.03
N SER A 59 -4.42 -7.08 12.97
CA SER A 59 -3.80 -6.91 14.30
C SER A 59 -2.31 -7.22 14.34
N ASN A 60 -1.86 -8.06 13.41
CA ASN A 60 -0.51 -8.51 13.15
C ASN A 60 0.09 -7.82 11.90
N ASP A 61 -0.35 -6.58 11.64
CA ASP A 61 0.12 -5.69 10.57
C ASP A 61 1.66 -5.61 10.40
N SER A 62 2.42 -5.80 11.47
CA SER A 62 3.89 -5.78 11.44
C SER A 62 4.53 -7.06 10.89
N TRP A 63 3.75 -8.08 10.55
CA TRP A 63 4.23 -9.30 9.92
C TRP A 63 4.48 -9.14 8.42
N TYR A 64 3.72 -8.27 7.75
CA TYR A 64 3.87 -8.01 6.33
C TYR A 64 5.11 -7.18 6.02
N GLN A 65 5.56 -7.32 4.79
CA GLN A 65 6.62 -6.54 4.19
C GLN A 65 6.02 -5.35 3.43
N TYR A 66 6.62 -4.19 3.66
CA TYR A 66 6.21 -2.92 3.06
C TYR A 66 7.27 -2.45 2.08
N ASP A 67 6.87 -2.24 0.83
CA ASP A 67 7.68 -1.65 -0.21
C ASP A 67 7.08 -0.32 -0.67
N PHE A 68 7.88 0.74 -0.60
CA PHE A 68 7.45 2.09 -0.90
C PHE A 68 8.07 2.56 -2.22
N ASP A 69 7.24 3.09 -3.10
CA ASP A 69 7.67 3.71 -4.35
C ASP A 69 7.17 5.14 -4.43
N ILE A 70 8.00 6.03 -4.97
CA ILE A 70 7.68 7.44 -5.13
C ILE A 70 7.77 7.86 -6.60
N SER A 71 6.72 8.53 -7.06
CA SER A 71 6.69 9.14 -8.38
C SER A 71 6.31 10.62 -8.30
N GLY A 72 6.92 11.45 -9.15
CA GLY A 72 6.73 12.90 -9.14
C GLY A 72 8.00 13.65 -8.73
N VAL A 73 7.82 14.86 -8.18
CA VAL A 73 8.94 15.77 -7.87
C VAL A 73 8.96 16.06 -6.39
N LEU A 74 10.07 15.76 -5.74
CA LEU A 74 10.38 16.22 -4.39
C LEU A 74 11.10 17.59 -4.45
N PRO A 75 10.95 18.44 -3.43
CA PRO A 75 11.79 19.63 -3.28
C PRO A 75 13.27 19.26 -3.28
N VAL A 76 14.11 20.05 -3.94
CA VAL A 76 15.55 19.84 -3.95
C VAL A 76 16.09 19.84 -2.52
N GLY A 77 16.80 18.79 -2.15
CA GLY A 77 17.36 18.59 -0.81
C GLY A 77 16.48 17.78 0.15
N LEU A 78 15.28 17.38 -0.27
CA LEU A 78 14.49 16.34 0.41
C LEU A 78 14.64 14.99 -0.31
N GLU A 79 14.59 13.92 0.47
CA GLU A 79 14.59 12.54 -0.01
C GLU A 79 13.58 11.72 0.79
N LEU A 80 13.05 10.68 0.16
CA LEU A 80 12.29 9.64 0.85
C LEU A 80 13.27 8.60 1.36
N ARG A 81 13.25 8.34 2.67
CA ARG A 81 13.99 7.27 3.32
C ARG A 81 13.02 6.18 3.74
N THR A 82 13.37 4.95 3.40
CA THR A 82 12.55 3.78 3.69
C THR A 82 13.46 2.74 4.29
N ASP A 83 13.09 2.19 5.44
CA ASP A 83 13.73 1.00 5.97
C ASP A 83 13.09 -0.22 5.32
N GLN A 84 13.91 -1.20 4.93
CA GLN A 84 13.42 -2.42 4.28
C GLN A 84 12.38 -3.10 5.20
N PHE A 85 11.19 -3.36 4.66
CA PHE A 85 10.06 -3.99 5.37
C PHE A 85 9.47 -3.17 6.52
N SER A 86 9.85 -1.90 6.68
CA SER A 86 9.22 -1.00 7.64
C SER A 86 7.95 -0.42 7.06
N ARG A 87 6.90 -0.32 7.88
CA ARG A 87 5.64 0.38 7.54
C ARG A 87 5.74 1.91 7.58
N VAL A 88 6.95 2.45 7.72
CA VAL A 88 7.21 3.88 7.86
C VAL A 88 8.17 4.33 6.77
N ALA A 89 7.75 5.31 5.99
CA ALA A 89 8.61 6.08 5.11
C ALA A 89 8.85 7.46 5.72
N GLU A 90 10.08 7.94 5.75
CA GLU A 90 10.44 9.26 6.27
C GLU A 90 10.76 10.19 5.10
N LEU A 91 10.05 11.31 4.97
CA LEU A 91 10.47 12.41 4.12
C LEU A 91 11.43 13.29 4.93
N TYR A 92 12.70 13.31 4.55
CA TYR A 92 13.76 13.96 5.32
C TYR A 92 14.66 14.82 4.44
N GLY A 93 15.16 15.92 5.00
CA GLY A 93 16.26 16.68 4.40
C GLY A 93 16.24 18.16 4.71
N VAL A 94 16.83 18.96 3.84
CA VAL A 94 16.85 20.42 3.93
C VAL A 94 16.45 21.00 2.58
N PRO A 95 15.23 21.54 2.41
CA PRO A 95 14.79 22.05 1.13
C PRO A 95 15.50 23.36 0.81
N VAL A 96 16.03 23.48 -0.41
CA VAL A 96 16.83 24.65 -0.85
C VAL A 96 16.14 25.49 -1.93
N GLU A 97 14.92 25.12 -2.32
CA GLU A 97 14.14 25.82 -3.35
C GLU A 97 12.68 26.01 -2.90
N LEU A 98 12.19 27.25 -2.96
CA LEU A 98 10.80 27.60 -2.69
C LEU A 98 9.87 27.00 -3.75
N GLY A 99 8.67 26.59 -3.35
CA GLY A 99 7.67 26.09 -4.30
C GLY A 99 6.63 25.19 -3.68
N GLU A 100 5.69 24.78 -4.54
CA GLU A 100 4.71 23.74 -4.27
C GLU A 100 5.11 22.51 -5.10
N TYR A 101 5.29 21.37 -4.43
CA TYR A 101 5.77 20.14 -5.05
C TYR A 101 4.76 19.03 -4.79
N SER A 102 4.37 18.33 -5.85
CA SER A 102 3.43 17.22 -5.78
C SER A 102 4.10 15.91 -6.20
N PHE A 103 3.84 14.87 -5.41
CA PHE A 103 4.32 13.53 -5.65
C PHE A 103 3.27 12.52 -5.20
N ASN A 104 3.28 11.34 -5.82
CA ASN A 104 2.52 10.18 -5.40
C ASN A 104 3.44 9.24 -4.64
N LEU A 105 3.00 8.84 -3.45
CA LEU A 105 3.64 7.78 -2.66
C LEU A 105 2.74 6.55 -2.77
N ARG A 106 3.28 5.48 -3.34
CA ARG A 106 2.65 4.17 -3.44
C ARG A 106 3.30 3.23 -2.42
N VAL A 107 2.50 2.35 -1.85
CA VAL A 107 2.95 1.25 -1.00
C VAL A 107 2.38 -0.06 -1.55
N MET A 108 3.24 -1.06 -1.64
CA MET A 108 2.85 -2.45 -1.87
C MET A 108 3.18 -3.23 -0.60
N VAL A 109 2.25 -4.09 -0.22
CA VAL A 109 2.33 -4.97 0.95
C VAL A 109 2.45 -6.38 0.44
N THR A 110 3.33 -7.19 1.04
CA THR A 110 3.45 -8.61 0.69
C THR A 110 3.72 -9.44 1.93
N GLU A 111 3.43 -10.73 1.89
CA GLU A 111 3.90 -11.65 2.93
C GLU A 111 5.43 -11.79 2.93
N PRO A 112 6.04 -12.21 4.05
CA PRO A 112 7.47 -12.52 4.10
C PRO A 112 7.89 -13.71 3.21
N GLU A 113 9.01 -13.57 2.49
CA GLU A 113 9.58 -14.66 1.69
C GLU A 113 9.77 -15.97 2.51
N GLY A 114 9.24 -17.08 1.99
CA GLY A 114 9.34 -18.42 2.60
C GLY A 114 8.01 -19.02 3.07
N TYR A 115 6.92 -18.28 2.97
CA TYR A 115 5.57 -18.85 2.90
C TYR A 115 5.36 -19.36 1.46
N GLU A 116 5.56 -20.67 1.26
CA GLU A 116 5.05 -21.34 0.07
C GLU A 116 3.58 -21.65 0.35
N GLU A 117 2.69 -20.90 -0.31
CA GLU A 117 1.31 -21.30 -0.63
C GLU A 117 1.32 -22.77 -1.09
N THR A 118 1.03 -23.70 -0.18
CA THR A 118 0.86 -25.10 -0.53
C THR A 118 -0.55 -25.28 -1.08
N ASP A 119 -0.79 -24.86 -2.32
CA ASP A 119 -1.65 -25.57 -3.27
C ASP A 119 -1.81 -24.75 -4.57
N GLU A 120 -1.96 -25.47 -5.68
CA GLU A 120 -2.03 -24.94 -7.06
C GLU A 120 -3.36 -24.18 -7.35
N ASN A 121 -3.66 -23.13 -6.59
CA ASN A 121 -4.73 -22.17 -6.91
C ASN A 121 -4.13 -20.77 -7.05
N TYR A 122 -4.75 -19.95 -7.89
CA TYR A 122 -4.36 -18.56 -8.12
C TYR A 122 -4.71 -17.72 -6.89
N ASP A 123 -3.96 -17.93 -5.80
CA ASP A 123 -3.87 -17.06 -4.65
C ASP A 123 -2.75 -16.04 -4.96
N ASP A 124 -2.98 -14.74 -4.76
CA ASP A 124 -1.93 -13.73 -4.93
C ASP A 124 -0.88 -13.75 -3.80
N GLY A 125 -1.05 -14.69 -2.87
CA GLY A 125 -0.06 -15.07 -1.86
C GLY A 125 -0.11 -14.17 -0.64
N ASP A 126 -1.26 -13.53 -0.39
CA ASP A 126 -1.55 -12.83 0.86
C ASP A 126 -3.04 -12.96 1.23
N ASP A 127 -3.35 -12.81 2.52
CA ASP A 127 -4.72 -12.81 3.06
C ASP A 127 -5.42 -11.43 2.95
N LEU A 128 -4.89 -10.51 2.14
CA LEU A 128 -5.44 -9.16 1.99
C LEU A 128 -6.30 -9.06 0.74
N CYS A 129 -7.47 -8.43 0.90
CA CYS A 129 -8.33 -8.10 -0.25
C CYS A 129 -7.65 -7.14 -1.25
N HIS A 130 -6.83 -6.23 -0.74
CA HIS A 130 -5.98 -5.35 -1.54
C HIS A 130 -4.63 -5.17 -0.87
N ASN A 131 -3.57 -5.43 -1.60
CA ASN A 131 -2.19 -5.31 -1.11
C ASN A 131 -1.49 -4.01 -1.52
N GLU A 132 -2.20 -3.09 -2.19
CA GLU A 132 -1.66 -1.80 -2.60
C GLU A 132 -2.49 -0.60 -2.11
N ALA A 133 -1.79 0.51 -1.87
CA ALA A 133 -2.40 1.81 -1.71
C ALA A 133 -1.50 2.91 -2.26
N ASP A 134 -2.11 3.99 -2.74
CA ASP A 134 -1.37 5.18 -3.15
C ASP A 134 -1.99 6.46 -2.59
N ARG A 135 -1.16 7.48 -2.45
CA ARG A 135 -1.60 8.81 -2.03
C ARG A 135 -0.78 9.91 -2.67
N ASN A 136 -1.49 10.88 -3.23
CA ASN A 136 -0.90 12.14 -3.68
C ASN A 136 -0.68 13.07 -2.50
N TYR A 137 0.55 13.51 -2.32
CA TYR A 137 0.95 14.52 -1.35
C TYR A 137 1.35 15.82 -2.06
N VAL A 138 1.25 16.91 -1.31
CA VAL A 138 1.75 18.23 -1.68
C VAL A 138 2.57 18.76 -0.51
N ILE A 139 3.80 19.19 -0.79
CA ILE A 139 4.66 19.87 0.15
C ILE A 139 4.91 21.30 -0.31
N ASN A 140 4.73 22.24 0.62
CA ASN A 140 4.95 23.66 0.40
C ASN A 140 6.25 24.06 1.09
N VAL A 141 7.20 24.59 0.31
CA VAL A 141 8.44 25.17 0.82
C VAL A 141 8.32 26.68 0.84
N VAL A 142 8.33 27.28 2.03
CA VAL A 142 8.15 28.72 2.25
C VAL A 142 9.33 29.33 3.00
N VAL A 143 9.41 30.66 3.02
CA VAL A 143 10.40 31.38 3.82
C VAL A 143 10.04 31.26 5.31
N PRO A 144 11.01 31.02 6.22
CA PRO A 144 10.76 31.12 7.67
C PRO A 144 10.23 32.51 8.05
N ASP A 145 9.37 32.57 9.06
CA ASP A 145 8.85 33.84 9.60
C ASP A 145 9.93 34.73 10.23
#